data_AF-A0A355REF5-F1
#
_entry.id   AF-A0A355REF5-F1
#
_cell.length_a   1.000
_cell.length_b   1.000
_cell.length_c   1.000
_cell.angle_alpha   90.00
_cell.angle_beta   90.00
_cell.angle_gamma   90.00
#
_symmetry.space_group_name_H-M   'P 1'
#
loop_
_entity.id
_entity.type
_entity.pdbx_description
1 polymer ?
#
loop_
_entity_poly.entity_id
_entity_poly.type
_entity_poly.pdbx_seq_one_letter_code
_entity_poly.pdbx_strand_id
1 'polypeptide(L)'
;MRLTICAVGRLKSGPEHLLITDYATRFNRMGRSLGLGPLKIQEVEDRKNIGMSAEAELLRKSIPNSASICALDERGPVMSSPQFSR
;
A
#
# COMPACT_ATOMS: atom_id res chain seq x y z
N MET A 1 2.95 -0.11 -15.20
CA MET A 1 2.21 0.50 -14.07
C MET A 1 3.01 0.33 -12.78
N ARG A 2 3.16 1.41 -11.99
CA ARG A 2 3.83 1.37 -10.69
C ARG A 2 2.77 1.27 -9.58
N LEU A 3 3.04 0.49 -8.54
CA LEU A 3 2.14 0.33 -7.40
C LEU A 3 2.83 0.81 -6.13
N THR A 4 2.16 1.67 -5.37
CA THR A 4 2.65 2.12 -4.06
C THR A 4 1.56 1.87 -3.03
N ILE A 5 1.88 1.13 -1.97
CA ILE A 5 1.03 0.98 -0.79
C ILE A 5 1.48 2.04 0.21
N CYS A 6 0.58 2.96 0.55
CA CYS A 6 0.81 3.95 1.62
C CYS A 6 -0.01 3.52 2.84
N ALA A 7 0.65 3.20 3.94
CA ALA A 7 0.01 2.67 5.15
C ALA A 7 0.42 3.44 6.40
N VAL A 8 -0.51 3.54 7.35
CA VAL A 8 -0.26 4.10 8.69
C VAL A 8 0.20 2.98 9.62
N GLY A 9 1.18 3.28 10.46
CA GLY A 9 1.86 2.32 11.30
C GLY A 9 3.08 1.71 10.59
N ARG A 10 4.06 1.31 11.39
CA ARG A 10 5.27 0.63 10.92
C ARG A 10 5.26 -0.81 11.40
N LEU A 11 5.32 -1.74 10.46
CA LEU A 11 5.43 -3.16 10.78
C LEU A 11 6.80 -3.44 11.40
N LYS A 12 6.77 -4.15 12.52
CA LYS A 12 7.98 -4.72 13.13
C LYS A 12 8.31 -6.05 12.45
N SER A 13 9.53 -6.53 12.67
CA SER A 13 9.89 -7.90 12.32
C SER A 13 8.90 -8.88 12.95
N GLY A 14 8.33 -9.76 12.14
CA GLY A 14 7.32 -10.73 12.59
C GLY A 14 6.63 -11.44 11.43
N PRO A 15 5.67 -12.33 11.73
CA PRO A 15 4.94 -13.11 10.72
C PRO A 15 4.27 -12.25 9.64
N GLU A 16 3.67 -11.11 10.01
CA GLU A 16 2.99 -10.19 9.08
C GLU A 16 3.99 -9.53 8.13
N HIS A 17 5.15 -9.11 8.64
CA HIS A 17 6.23 -8.56 7.81
C HIS A 17 6.77 -9.62 6.83
N LEU A 18 6.92 -10.87 7.28
CA LEU A 18 7.33 -11.98 6.41
C LEU A 18 6.30 -12.24 5.31
N LEU A 19 5.02 -12.23 5.64
CA LEU A 19 3.93 -12.40 4.69
C LEU A 19 3.96 -11.32 3.60
N ILE A 20 4.06 -10.05 4.00
CA ILE A 20 4.11 -8.92 3.06
C ILE A 20 5.37 -9.00 2.19
N THR A 21 6.52 -9.36 2.78
CA THR A 21 7.79 -9.50 2.04
C THR A 21 7.71 -10.62 1.00
N ASP A 22 7.10 -11.76 1.31
CA ASP A 22 6.90 -12.86 0.37
C ASP A 22 6.02 -12.41 -0.81
N TYR A 23 4.86 -11.82 -0.54
CA TYR A 23 3.98 -11.32 -1.61
C TYR A 23 4.60 -10.20 -2.44
N ALA A 24 5.36 -9.30 -1.82
CA ALA A 24 6.10 -8.25 -2.53
C ALA A 24 7.17 -8.86 -3.46
N THR A 25 7.85 -9.91 -3.01
CA THR A 25 8.85 -10.64 -3.82
C THR A 25 8.19 -11.31 -5.02
N ARG A 26 7.05 -12.00 -4.80
CA ARG A 26 6.26 -12.62 -5.88
C ARG A 26 5.76 -11.57 -6.88
N PHE A 27 5.22 -10.45 -6.39
CA PHE A 27 4.76 -9.34 -7.23
C PHE A 27 5.89 -8.80 -8.11
N ASN A 28 7.07 -8.51 -7.55
CA ASN A 28 8.16 -7.94 -8.34
C ASN A 28 8.74 -8.94 -9.36
N ARG A 29 8.71 -10.25 -9.05
CA ARG A 29 9.19 -11.31 -9.95
C ARG A 29 8.23 -11.52 -11.12
N MET A 30 6.93 -11.66 -10.84
CA MET A 30 5.92 -11.93 -11.87
C MET A 30 5.44 -10.66 -12.57
N GLY A 31 5.33 -9.55 -11.85
CA GLY A 31 4.77 -8.31 -12.34
C GLY A 31 5.56 -7.72 -13.50
N ARG A 32 6.88 -7.89 -13.52
CA ARG A 32 7.74 -7.32 -14.57
C ARG A 32 7.31 -7.76 -15.98
N SER A 33 6.97 -9.03 -16.18
CA SER A 33 6.49 -9.53 -17.49
C SER A 33 5.09 -9.04 -17.84
N LEU A 34 4.30 -8.65 -16.84
CA LEU A 34 2.94 -8.11 -16.97
C LEU A 34 2.93 -6.56 -17.02
N GLY A 35 4.10 -5.92 -17.12
CA GLY A 35 4.22 -4.46 -17.08
C GLY A 35 3.89 -3.84 -15.72
N LEU A 36 3.84 -4.64 -14.64
CA LEU A 36 3.61 -4.21 -13.27
C LEU A 36 4.92 -4.08 -12.51
N GLY A 37 5.10 -2.97 -11.81
CA GLY A 37 6.17 -2.77 -10.85
C GLY A 37 7.09 -1.57 -11.12
N PRO A 38 7.96 -1.24 -10.15
CA PRO A 38 8.12 -1.95 -8.86
C PRO A 38 6.96 -1.70 -7.88
N LEU A 39 6.75 -2.63 -6.95
CA LEU A 39 5.94 -2.38 -5.74
C LEU A 39 6.77 -1.59 -4.74
N LYS A 40 6.22 -0.47 -4.26
CA LYS A 40 6.75 0.29 -3.13
C LYS A 40 5.79 0.21 -1.96
N ILE A 41 6.33 0.06 -0.76
CA ILE A 41 5.58 0.13 0.49
C ILE A 41 6.11 1.33 1.27
N GLN A 42 5.24 2.29 1.56
CA GLN A 42 5.55 3.50 2.31
C GLN A 42 4.74 3.49 3.59
N GLU A 43 5.44 3.31 4.71
CA GLU A 43 4.86 3.31 6.04
C GLU A 43 5.07 4.68 6.68
N VAL A 44 3.99 5.26 7.20
CA VAL A 44 4.02 6.51 7.96
C VAL A 44 3.63 6.25 9.40
N GLU A 45 4.19 7.02 10.33
CA GLU A 45 3.92 6.86 11.75
C GLU A 45 3.78 8.24 12.38
N ASP A 46 2.63 8.50 13.01
CA ASP A 46 2.47 9.66 13.87
C ASP A 46 3.10 9.38 15.23
N ARG A 47 4.41 9.66 15.33
CA ARG A 47 5.18 9.49 16.56
C ARG A 47 4.66 10.33 17.73
N LYS A 48 3.91 11.40 17.46
CA LYS A 48 3.34 12.26 18.51
C LYS A 48 1.95 11.80 18.94
N ASN A 49 1.35 10.87 18.22
CA ASN A 49 0.02 10.31 18.47
C ASN A 49 -1.04 11.41 18.68
N ILE A 50 -0.99 12.44 17.82
CA ILE A 50 -1.90 13.59 17.82
C ILE A 50 -3.16 13.31 16.98
N GLY A 51 -3.22 12.14 16.32
CA GLY A 51 -4.45 11.54 15.81
C GLY A 51 -4.60 11.58 14.29
N MET A 52 -5.79 11.18 13.82
CA MET A 52 -6.09 10.88 12.42
C MET A 52 -5.72 12.01 11.44
N SER A 53 -5.88 13.27 11.82
CA SER A 53 -5.54 14.42 10.97
C SER A 53 -4.05 14.49 10.62
N ALA A 54 -3.18 14.15 11.59
CA ALA A 54 -1.74 14.13 11.35
C ALA A 54 -1.33 12.93 10.51
N GLU A 55 -1.91 11.76 10.76
CA GLU A 55 -1.71 10.57 9.92
C GLU A 55 -2.12 10.83 8.47
N ALA A 56 -3.25 11.52 8.25
CA ALA A 56 -3.72 11.90 6.93
C ALA A 56 -2.73 12.84 6.21
N GLU A 57 -2.13 13.81 6.91
CA GLU A 57 -1.11 14.68 6.32
C GLU A 57 0.15 13.89 5.94
N LEU A 58 0.58 12.96 6.79
CA LEU A 58 1.72 12.08 6.51
C LEU A 58 1.45 11.17 5.29
N LEU A 59 0.27 10.57 5.21
CA LEU A 59 -0.15 9.77 4.06
C LEU A 59 -0.18 10.60 2.77
N ARG A 60 -0.74 11.81 2.81
CA ARG A 60 -0.78 12.69 1.62
C ARG A 60 0.61 12.99 1.09
N LYS A 61 1.61 13.12 1.97
CA LYS A 61 3.02 13.32 1.58
C LYS A 61 3.69 12.07 1.01
N SER A 62 3.21 10.87 1.32
CA SER A 62 3.77 9.61 0.82
C SER A 62 3.20 9.18 -0.54
N ILE A 63 2.02 9.68 -0.91
CA ILE A 63 1.40 9.42 -2.21
C ILE A 63 2.25 10.03 -3.35
N PRO A 64 2.65 9.25 -4.36
CA PRO A 64 3.36 9.79 -5.52
C PRO A 64 2.52 10.81 -6.30
N ASN A 65 3.18 11.83 -6.84
CA ASN A 65 2.52 12.81 -7.72
C ASN A 65 1.83 12.12 -8.91
N SER A 66 0.63 12.59 -9.25
CA SER A 66 -0.18 12.09 -10.37
C SER A 66 -0.57 10.61 -10.28
N ALA A 67 -0.57 10.01 -9.09
CA ALA A 67 -1.08 8.66 -8.88
C ALA A 67 -2.61 8.65 -8.84
N SER A 68 -3.22 7.64 -9.46
CA SER A 68 -4.59 7.26 -9.14
C SER A 68 -4.64 6.68 -7.72
N ILE A 69 -5.51 7.23 -6.87
CA ILE A 69 -5.62 6.83 -5.47
C ILE A 69 -6.73 5.78 -5.34
N CYS A 70 -6.39 4.65 -4.74
CA CYS A 70 -7.35 3.64 -4.29
C CYS A 70 -7.29 3.59 -2.76
N ALA A 71 -8.35 4.02 -2.09
CA ALA A 71 -8.46 3.96 -0.63
C ALA A 71 -9.18 2.68 -0.21
N LEU A 72 -8.63 2.00 0.80
CA LEU A 72 -9.26 0.84 1.41
C LEU A 72 -10.13 1.32 2.58
N ASP A 73 -11.44 1.17 2.46
CA ASP A 73 -12.43 1.66 3.42
C ASP A 73 -13.54 0.61 3.53
N GLU A 74 -14.03 0.33 4.75
CA GLU A 74 -15.05 -0.71 4.95
C GLU A 74 -16.41 -0.37 4.33
N ARG A 75 -16.65 0.89 3.97
CA ARG A 75 -17.87 1.39 3.30
C ARG A 75 -17.69 1.47 1.79
N GLY A 76 -16.51 1.11 1.27
CA GLY A 76 -16.20 1.07 -0.15
C GLY A 76 -16.92 -0.06 -0.90
N PRO A 77 -16.84 -0.05 -2.24
CA PRO A 77 -17.40 -1.12 -3.06
C PRO A 77 -16.68 -2.45 -2.79
N VAL A 78 -17.46 -3.51 -2.54
CA VAL A 78 -16.94 -4.87 -2.40
C VAL A 78 -16.78 -5.49 -3.78
N MET A 79 -15.56 -5.92 -4.12
CA MET A 79 -15.22 -6.51 -5.41
C MET A 79 -14.63 -7.91 -5.22
N SER A 80 -15.06 -8.86 -6.06
CA SER A 80 -14.37 -10.14 -6.19
C SER A 80 -13.03 -9.99 -6.92
N SER A 81 -12.12 -10.95 -6.75
CA SER A 81 -10.82 -10.91 -7.42
C SER A 81 -10.91 -10.77 -8.96
N PRO A 82 -11.82 -11.47 -9.67
CA PRO A 82 -12.00 -11.27 -11.11
C PRO A 82 -12.57 -9.90 -11.49
N GLN A 83 -13.34 -9.25 -10.62
CA GLN A 83 -13.81 -7.87 -10.84
C GLN A 83 -12.67 -6.87 -10.64
N PHE A 84 -11.80 -7.11 -9.65
CA PHE A 84 -10.66 -6.24 -9.35
C PHE A 84 -9.56 -6.27 -10.43
N SER A 85 -9.39 -7.41 -11.10
CA SER A 85 -8.30 -7.61 -12.07
C SER A 85 -8.63 -7.22 -13.52
N ARG A 86 -9.82 -6.67 -13.78
CA ARG A 86 -10.27 -6.24 -15.11
C ARG A 86 -10.06 -4.75 -15.27
#